data_AF-A0A2H5YT55-F1
#
_entry.id   AF-A0A2H5YT55-F1
#
_cell.length_a   1.000
_cell.length_b   1.000
_cell.length_c   1.000
_cell.angle_alpha   90.00
_cell.angle_beta   90.00
_cell.angle_gamma   90.00
#
_symmetry.space_group_name_H-M   'P 1'
#
loop_
_entity.id
_entity.type
_entity.pdbx_description
1 polymer ?
#
loop_
_entity_poly.entity_id
_entity_poly.type
_entity_poly.pdbx_seq_one_letter_code
_entity_poly.pdbx_strand_id
1 'polypeptide(L)'
;MPRMVAACSGLDVLSHALESFTALPYHRRPAPERPELRPAYQGANPISDIWAAQAIRMVSAHIVRAVEDPNDDEARSRMILAAAMAGVGFGNAGVHLPHGMSYPVSGMVRGYVAEGYPPDHPLVPHGMSVILNAPAVFRWTASADPARHLQAAELMGVDVRGAAPEDAGTILADAIIRIMQRLGMPNGLSAIGYTPDDIDALVAGTLPQRAVIGLSPRPVTADDLRAIFLDAMRYW
;
A
#
# COMPACT_ATOMS: atom_id res chain seq x y z
N MET A 1 12.63 18.76 -1.22
CA MET A 1 12.65 17.29 -1.34
C MET A 1 12.60 16.95 -2.83
N PRO A 2 13.52 16.12 -3.37
CA PRO A 2 13.49 15.71 -4.78
C PRO A 2 12.14 15.09 -5.16
N ARG A 3 11.73 15.25 -6.43
CA ARG A 3 10.41 14.83 -6.93
C ARG A 3 10.11 13.36 -6.63
N MET A 4 11.03 12.45 -6.95
CA MET A 4 10.82 11.01 -6.77
C MET A 4 10.84 10.60 -5.29
N VAL A 5 11.63 11.29 -4.45
CA VAL A 5 11.59 11.11 -3.00
C VAL A 5 10.22 11.51 -2.45
N ALA A 6 9.68 12.65 -2.90
CA ALA A 6 8.35 13.11 -2.53
C ALA A 6 7.27 12.11 -2.94
N ALA A 7 7.31 11.65 -4.19
CA ALA A 7 6.37 10.66 -4.72
C ALA A 7 6.41 9.35 -3.93
N CYS A 8 7.61 8.78 -3.72
CA CYS A 8 7.77 7.54 -2.96
C CYS A 8 7.25 7.69 -1.53
N SER A 9 7.66 8.75 -0.81
CA SER A 9 7.19 8.98 0.57
C SER A 9 5.68 9.23 0.65
N GLY A 10 5.09 9.94 -0.31
CA GLY A 10 3.66 10.21 -0.31
C GLY A 10 2.83 8.97 -0.62
N LEU A 11 3.29 8.13 -1.55
CA LEU A 11 2.65 6.86 -1.87
C LEU A 11 2.76 5.86 -0.73
N ASP A 12 3.87 5.88 0.02
CA ASP A 12 4.02 5.13 1.26
C ASP A 12 2.98 5.54 2.30
N VAL A 13 2.72 6.84 2.47
CA VAL A 13 1.64 7.34 3.35
C VAL A 13 0.26 6.86 2.88
N LEU A 14 0.00 6.89 1.56
CA LEU A 14 -1.25 6.36 1.00
C LEU A 14 -1.41 4.87 1.31
N SER A 15 -0.36 4.08 1.09
CA SER A 15 -0.34 2.64 1.36
C SER A 15 -0.55 2.34 2.85
N HIS A 16 0.15 3.03 3.76
CA HIS A 16 -0.10 2.92 5.20
C HIS A 16 -1.57 3.10 5.54
N ALA A 17 -2.19 4.16 5.02
CA ALA A 17 -3.58 4.48 5.33
C ALA A 17 -4.56 3.47 4.72
N LEU A 18 -4.38 3.08 3.46
CA LEU A 18 -5.23 2.09 2.79
C LEU A 18 -5.12 0.71 3.44
N GLU A 19 -3.91 0.25 3.74
CA GLU A 19 -3.69 -1.04 4.39
C GLU A 19 -4.24 -1.06 5.82
N SER A 20 -4.02 0.02 6.58
CA SER A 20 -4.61 0.15 7.93
C SER A 20 -6.13 0.11 7.88
N PHE A 21 -6.71 0.81 6.89
CA PHE A 21 -8.15 0.89 6.73
C PHE A 21 -8.73 -0.45 6.29
N THR A 22 -8.03 -1.25 5.50
CA THR A 22 -8.54 -2.53 4.97
C THR A 22 -7.95 -3.76 5.67
N ALA A 23 -7.15 -3.56 6.73
CA ALA A 23 -6.59 -4.65 7.53
C ALA A 23 -7.66 -5.54 8.17
N LEU A 24 -7.25 -6.73 8.60
CA LEU A 24 -8.05 -7.65 9.39
C LEU A 24 -8.77 -6.90 10.53
N PRO A 25 -10.12 -6.94 10.58
CA PRO A 25 -10.85 -6.27 11.64
C PRO A 25 -10.44 -6.80 13.02
N TYR A 26 -10.22 -5.89 13.97
CA TYR A 26 -9.67 -6.22 15.29
C TYR A 26 -10.45 -7.31 16.05
N HIS A 27 -11.78 -7.35 15.88
CA HIS A 27 -12.67 -8.33 16.52
C HIS A 27 -12.60 -9.73 15.90
N ARG A 28 -11.94 -9.91 14.75
CA ARG A 28 -11.70 -11.21 14.10
C ARG A 28 -10.33 -11.79 14.46
N ARG A 29 -9.49 -11.04 15.19
CA ARG A 29 -8.19 -11.53 15.62
C ARG A 29 -8.32 -12.51 16.79
N PRO A 30 -7.49 -13.55 16.84
CA PRO A 30 -7.39 -14.40 18.03
C PRO A 30 -7.02 -13.55 19.25
N ALA A 31 -7.78 -13.71 20.33
CA ALA A 31 -7.45 -13.07 21.60
C ALA A 31 -6.12 -13.64 22.14
N PRO A 32 -5.20 -12.80 22.64
CA PRO A 32 -4.00 -13.30 23.29
C PRO A 32 -4.36 -13.99 24.61
N GLU A 33 -3.57 -15.00 25.01
CA GLU A 33 -3.78 -15.72 26.28
C GLU A 33 -3.74 -14.79 27.50
N ARG A 34 -2.92 -13.73 27.42
CA ARG A 34 -2.75 -12.73 28.47
C ARG A 34 -2.70 -11.32 27.87
N PRO A 35 -3.19 -10.28 28.58
CA PRO A 35 -3.17 -8.90 28.08
C PRO A 35 -1.78 -8.38 27.67
N GLU A 36 -0.73 -8.82 28.36
CA GLU A 36 0.66 -8.44 28.09
C GLU A 36 1.20 -8.98 26.76
N LEU A 37 0.58 -10.04 26.22
CA LEU A 37 0.93 -10.65 24.94
C LEU A 37 0.19 -10.00 23.76
N ARG A 38 -0.55 -8.91 24.00
CA ARG A 38 -1.25 -8.18 22.94
C ARG A 38 -0.20 -7.59 21.97
N PRO A 39 -0.27 -7.90 20.67
CA PRO A 39 0.67 -7.32 19.70
C PRO A 39 0.46 -5.82 19.56
N ALA A 40 1.50 -5.09 19.14
CA ALA A 40 1.41 -3.63 18.96
C ALA A 40 0.28 -3.22 18.02
N TYR A 41 0.19 -3.90 16.88
CA TYR A 41 -0.88 -3.69 15.90
C TYR A 41 -2.05 -4.61 16.18
N GLN A 42 -3.28 -4.08 16.14
CA GLN A 42 -4.53 -4.78 16.46
C GLN A 42 -5.41 -5.04 15.25
N GLY A 43 -5.00 -4.63 14.05
CA GLY A 43 -5.88 -4.63 12.89
C GLY A 43 -6.85 -3.45 12.88
N ALA A 44 -7.63 -3.35 11.82
CA ALA A 44 -8.57 -2.26 11.61
C ALA A 44 -9.55 -2.12 12.78
N ASN A 45 -9.66 -0.93 13.37
CA ASN A 45 -10.48 -0.63 14.54
C ASN A 45 -11.04 0.80 14.50
N PRO A 46 -12.10 1.12 15.28
CA PRO A 46 -12.75 2.43 15.20
C PRO A 46 -11.83 3.63 15.41
N ILE A 47 -10.76 3.48 16.21
CA ILE A 47 -9.80 4.56 16.46
C ILE A 47 -8.85 4.72 15.27
N SER A 48 -8.30 3.62 14.74
CA SER A 48 -7.44 3.69 13.54
C SER A 48 -8.20 4.23 12.33
N ASP A 49 -9.48 3.90 12.20
CA ASP A 49 -10.31 4.25 11.04
C ASP A 49 -10.48 5.76 10.88
N ILE A 50 -10.62 6.49 12.00
CA ILE A 50 -10.71 7.96 11.98
C ILE A 50 -9.48 8.56 11.29
N TRP A 51 -8.30 8.09 11.71
CA TRP A 51 -7.02 8.61 11.23
C TRP A 51 -6.67 8.11 9.83
N ALA A 52 -6.89 6.83 9.55
CA ALA A 52 -6.64 6.23 8.24
C ALA A 52 -7.55 6.83 7.17
N ALA A 53 -8.86 6.96 7.43
CA ALA A 53 -9.79 7.55 6.47
C ALA A 53 -9.46 9.02 6.17
N GLN A 54 -9.05 9.78 7.19
CA GLN A 54 -8.64 11.17 6.99
C GLN A 54 -7.32 11.27 6.22
N ALA A 55 -6.36 10.39 6.49
CA ALA A 55 -5.12 10.33 5.75
C ALA A 55 -5.36 9.98 4.26
N ILE A 56 -6.21 9.00 3.96
CA ILE A 56 -6.58 8.66 2.56
C ILE A 56 -7.11 9.90 1.83
N ARG A 57 -8.12 10.58 2.40
CA ARG A 57 -8.70 11.80 1.81
C ARG A 57 -7.65 12.87 1.54
N MET A 58 -6.79 13.13 2.54
CA MET A 58 -5.80 14.19 2.44
C MET A 58 -4.71 13.86 1.42
N VAL A 59 -4.16 12.65 1.45
CA VAL A 59 -3.12 12.23 0.49
C VAL A 59 -3.67 12.26 -0.93
N SER A 60 -4.82 11.64 -1.19
CA SER A 60 -5.41 11.58 -2.52
C SER A 60 -5.69 12.96 -3.12
N ALA A 61 -6.08 13.93 -2.30
CA ALA A 61 -6.36 15.29 -2.76
C ALA A 61 -5.10 16.15 -3.00
N HIS A 62 -3.94 15.82 -2.39
CA HIS A 62 -2.79 16.74 -2.33
C HIS A 62 -1.48 16.16 -2.86
N ILE A 63 -1.32 14.84 -2.93
CA ILE A 63 -0.03 14.22 -3.30
C ILE A 63 0.45 14.65 -4.70
N VAL A 64 -0.44 14.70 -5.68
CA VAL A 64 -0.09 15.09 -7.05
C VAL A 64 0.41 16.52 -7.08
N ARG A 65 -0.32 17.46 -6.47
CA ARG A 65 0.10 18.87 -6.34
C ARG A 65 1.44 18.99 -5.64
N ALA A 66 1.62 18.32 -4.50
CA ALA A 66 2.83 18.40 -3.68
C ALA A 66 4.08 17.84 -4.40
N VAL A 67 3.91 16.93 -5.37
CA VAL A 67 5.00 16.37 -6.18
C VAL A 67 5.25 17.18 -7.45
N GLU A 68 4.19 17.64 -8.13
CA GLU A 68 4.28 18.42 -9.37
C GLU A 68 4.77 19.85 -9.13
N ASP A 69 4.36 20.48 -8.02
CA ASP A 69 4.81 21.81 -7.60
C ASP A 69 5.48 21.77 -6.21
N PRO A 70 6.82 21.79 -6.13
CA PRO A 70 7.52 21.79 -4.85
C PRO A 70 7.36 23.09 -4.05
N ASN A 71 6.75 24.14 -4.61
CA ASN A 71 6.46 25.41 -3.94
C ASN A 71 4.98 25.54 -3.50
N ASP A 72 4.15 24.51 -3.74
CA ASP A 72 2.77 24.47 -3.22
C ASP A 72 2.80 24.16 -1.71
N ASP A 73 3.02 25.20 -0.92
CA ASP A 73 3.14 25.11 0.54
C ASP A 73 1.89 24.51 1.20
N GLU A 74 0.72 24.76 0.63
CA GLU A 74 -0.53 24.16 1.11
C GLU A 74 -0.50 22.65 0.91
N ALA A 75 -0.27 22.18 -0.32
CA ALA A 75 -0.24 20.75 -0.63
C ALA A 75 0.82 20.01 0.19
N ARG A 76 2.00 20.61 0.34
CA ARG A 76 3.09 20.05 1.16
C ARG A 76 2.73 19.99 2.63
N SER A 77 2.15 21.05 3.19
CA SER A 77 1.70 21.08 4.59
C SER A 77 0.62 20.03 4.85
N ARG A 78 -0.30 19.84 3.89
CA ARG A 78 -1.35 18.82 3.96
C ARG A 78 -0.77 17.41 3.90
N MET A 79 0.24 17.17 3.06
CA MET A 79 0.95 15.89 3.03
C MET A 79 1.68 15.58 4.33
N ILE A 80 2.32 16.57 4.97
CA ILE A 80 2.97 16.40 6.27
C ILE A 80 1.95 16.01 7.34
N LEU A 81 0.82 16.71 7.40
CA LEU A 81 -0.25 16.38 8.34
C LEU A 81 -0.88 15.00 8.05
N ALA A 82 -1.06 14.66 6.77
CA ALA A 82 -1.55 13.34 6.37
C ALA A 82 -0.59 12.22 6.79
N ALA A 83 0.73 12.44 6.67
CA ALA A 83 1.74 11.49 7.13
C ALA A 83 1.64 11.25 8.65
N ALA A 84 1.46 12.31 9.44
CA ALA A 84 1.25 12.19 10.88
C ALA A 84 -0.03 11.40 11.21
N MET A 85 -1.13 11.68 10.52
CA MET A 85 -2.39 10.96 10.70
C MET A 85 -2.30 9.49 10.30
N ALA A 86 -1.67 9.19 9.15
CA ALA A 86 -1.40 7.81 8.75
C ALA A 86 -0.59 7.08 9.82
N GLY A 87 0.43 7.74 10.39
CA GLY A 87 1.22 7.25 11.52
C GLY A 87 0.38 6.83 12.73
N VAL A 88 -0.59 7.65 13.14
CA VAL A 88 -1.51 7.30 14.22
C VAL A 88 -2.43 6.15 13.83
N GLY A 89 -2.93 6.13 12.59
CA GLY A 89 -3.79 5.07 12.06
C GLY A 89 -3.09 3.71 12.07
N PHE A 90 -1.99 3.59 11.33
CA PHE A 90 -1.24 2.34 11.22
C PHE A 90 -0.53 1.97 12.53
N GLY A 91 -0.17 2.93 13.38
CA GLY A 91 0.36 2.65 14.71
C GLY A 91 -0.60 1.83 15.59
N ASN A 92 -1.90 1.87 15.29
CA ASN A 92 -2.92 1.05 15.94
C ASN A 92 -3.31 -0.19 15.11
N ALA A 93 -3.56 -0.02 13.80
CA ALA A 93 -4.04 -1.10 12.94
C ALA A 93 -2.94 -2.02 12.40
N GLY A 94 -1.78 -1.45 12.10
CA GLY A 94 -0.71 -2.03 11.30
C GLY A 94 -1.00 -1.98 9.80
N VAL A 95 -0.08 -2.55 9.02
CA VAL A 95 -0.13 -2.67 7.55
C VAL A 95 -0.09 -4.15 7.15
N HIS A 96 -0.33 -4.48 5.87
CA HIS A 96 -0.46 -5.87 5.44
C HIS A 96 0.35 -6.20 4.17
N LEU A 97 -0.21 -6.98 3.26
CA LEU A 97 0.48 -7.57 2.10
C LEU A 97 1.36 -6.61 1.28
N PRO A 98 0.97 -5.37 0.92
CA PRO A 98 1.83 -4.48 0.13
C PRO A 98 3.15 -4.19 0.84
N HIS A 99 3.12 -3.90 2.14
CA HIS A 99 4.36 -3.78 2.93
C HIS A 99 5.10 -5.12 3.06
N GLY A 100 4.41 -6.22 3.34
CA GLY A 100 5.02 -7.55 3.46
C GLY A 100 5.77 -7.99 2.19
N MET A 101 5.18 -7.73 1.03
CA MET A 101 5.74 -8.03 -0.30
C MET A 101 6.84 -7.04 -0.71
N SER A 102 6.84 -5.82 -0.15
CA SER A 102 7.85 -4.80 -0.47
C SER A 102 9.26 -5.17 -0.02
N TYR A 103 9.40 -5.96 1.06
CA TYR A 103 10.70 -6.33 1.62
C TYR A 103 11.56 -7.17 0.66
N PRO A 104 11.07 -8.28 0.07
CA PRO A 104 11.84 -8.97 -0.96
C PRO A 104 12.00 -8.13 -2.23
N VAL A 105 10.99 -7.34 -2.63
CA VAL A 105 11.09 -6.48 -3.82
C VAL A 105 12.20 -5.42 -3.70
N SER A 106 12.39 -4.84 -2.51
CA SER A 106 13.50 -3.91 -2.27
C SER A 106 14.83 -4.63 -2.00
N GLY A 107 14.83 -5.73 -1.25
CA GLY A 107 16.04 -6.46 -0.86
C GLY A 107 16.68 -7.32 -1.97
N MET A 108 15.93 -7.69 -3.00
CA MET A 108 16.42 -8.54 -4.11
C MET A 108 16.65 -7.76 -5.41
N VAL A 109 16.58 -6.42 -5.38
CA VAL A 109 16.81 -5.59 -6.57
C VAL A 109 18.22 -5.83 -7.13
N ARG A 110 18.31 -6.02 -8.45
CA ARG A 110 19.58 -6.31 -9.13
C ARG A 110 20.18 -5.14 -9.89
N GLY A 111 19.36 -4.32 -10.55
CA GLY A 111 19.86 -3.31 -11.48
C GLY A 111 19.02 -2.05 -11.61
N TYR A 112 17.89 -1.95 -10.91
CA TYR A 112 17.09 -0.74 -10.93
C TYR A 112 17.71 0.33 -10.02
N VAL A 113 17.82 1.55 -10.52
CA VAL A 113 18.27 2.73 -9.78
C VAL A 113 17.19 3.79 -9.92
N ALA A 114 16.51 4.10 -8.82
CA ALA A 114 15.45 5.10 -8.84
C ALA A 114 15.99 6.50 -9.16
N GLU A 115 15.28 7.21 -10.03
CA GLU A 115 15.58 8.61 -10.36
C GLU A 115 15.63 9.47 -9.09
N GLY A 116 16.64 10.32 -8.96
CA GLY A 116 16.78 11.24 -7.81
C GLY A 116 17.27 10.59 -6.51
N TYR A 117 17.69 9.32 -6.56
CA TYR A 117 18.43 8.63 -5.49
C TYR A 117 19.91 8.49 -5.85
N PRO A 118 20.80 8.17 -4.87
CA PRO A 118 22.21 7.91 -5.15
C PRO A 118 22.40 6.85 -6.25
N PRO A 119 23.21 7.12 -7.30
CA PRO A 119 23.30 6.25 -8.46
C PRO A 119 24.37 5.15 -8.34
N ASP A 120 25.02 5.02 -7.19
CA ASP A 120 26.19 4.17 -6.97
C ASP A 120 25.86 2.68 -6.76
N HIS A 121 24.59 2.35 -6.49
CA HIS A 121 24.14 0.97 -6.34
C HIS A 121 22.65 0.81 -6.72
N PRO A 122 22.20 -0.42 -7.06
CA PRO A 122 20.79 -0.71 -7.28
C PRO A 122 19.95 -0.41 -6.04
N LEU A 123 18.84 0.30 -6.22
CA LEU A 123 17.94 0.70 -5.14
C LEU A 123 16.52 0.91 -5.66
N VAL A 124 15.56 0.26 -5.00
CA VAL A 124 14.13 0.57 -5.08
C VAL A 124 13.72 1.21 -3.76
N PRO A 125 13.26 2.47 -3.74
CA PRO A 125 12.82 3.13 -2.52
C PRO A 125 11.62 2.40 -1.90
N HIS A 126 11.52 2.40 -0.56
CA HIS A 126 10.48 1.64 0.15
C HIS A 126 9.07 1.92 -0.39
N GLY A 127 8.63 3.17 -0.42
CA GLY A 127 7.30 3.53 -0.93
C GLY A 127 7.03 3.11 -2.39
N MET A 128 8.08 3.05 -3.23
CA MET A 128 7.96 2.49 -4.58
C MET A 128 7.76 0.97 -4.52
N SER A 129 8.55 0.24 -3.73
CA SER A 129 8.37 -1.20 -3.56
C SER A 129 7.02 -1.58 -2.94
N VAL A 130 6.46 -0.74 -2.07
CA VAL A 130 5.12 -0.95 -1.50
C VAL A 130 4.03 -0.71 -2.56
N ILE A 131 4.03 0.47 -3.20
CA ILE A 131 2.95 0.86 -4.10
C ILE A 131 2.88 0.00 -5.36
N LEU A 132 4.00 -0.52 -5.85
CA LEU A 132 4.02 -1.41 -7.02
C LEU A 132 3.29 -2.74 -6.77
N ASN A 133 3.15 -3.17 -5.51
CA ASN A 133 2.38 -4.36 -5.14
C ASN A 133 0.91 -4.03 -4.80
N ALA A 134 0.61 -2.77 -4.46
CA ALA A 134 -0.67 -2.40 -3.87
C ALA A 134 -1.90 -2.67 -4.77
N PRO A 135 -1.93 -2.32 -6.07
CA PRO A 135 -3.09 -2.60 -6.91
C PRO A 135 -3.46 -4.09 -6.97
N ALA A 136 -2.48 -4.97 -7.18
CA ALA A 136 -2.69 -6.42 -7.22
C ALA A 136 -3.20 -6.97 -5.89
N VAL A 137 -2.65 -6.50 -4.77
CA VAL A 137 -3.15 -6.87 -3.45
C VAL A 137 -4.61 -6.45 -3.30
N PHE A 138 -4.95 -5.19 -3.57
CA PHE A 138 -6.30 -4.69 -3.32
C PHE A 138 -7.37 -5.34 -4.21
N ARG A 139 -7.00 -5.79 -5.42
CA ARG A 139 -7.85 -6.67 -6.23
C ARG A 139 -8.15 -7.99 -5.51
N TRP A 140 -7.12 -8.63 -4.96
CA TRP A 140 -7.25 -9.92 -4.29
C TRP A 140 -7.97 -9.81 -2.91
N THR A 141 -7.65 -8.79 -2.11
CA THR A 141 -8.23 -8.61 -0.76
C THR A 141 -9.67 -8.13 -0.78
N ALA A 142 -10.16 -7.53 -1.88
CA ALA A 142 -11.50 -6.95 -1.95
C ALA A 142 -12.61 -7.94 -1.59
N SER A 143 -12.47 -9.19 -1.99
CA SER A 143 -13.41 -10.27 -1.64
C SER A 143 -13.61 -10.52 -0.14
N ALA A 144 -12.68 -10.06 0.72
CA ALA A 144 -12.81 -10.19 2.17
C ALA A 144 -13.76 -9.15 2.78
N ASP A 145 -13.80 -7.94 2.20
CA ASP A 145 -14.70 -6.85 2.60
C ASP A 145 -14.84 -5.84 1.43
N PRO A 146 -15.74 -6.11 0.47
CA PRO A 146 -15.91 -5.24 -0.70
C PRO A 146 -16.37 -3.83 -0.33
N ALA A 147 -17.25 -3.72 0.67
CA ALA A 147 -17.77 -2.44 1.12
C ALA A 147 -16.65 -1.53 1.63
N ARG A 148 -15.70 -2.10 2.37
CA ARG A 148 -14.54 -1.36 2.90
C ARG A 148 -13.57 -0.92 1.81
N HIS A 149 -13.41 -1.72 0.75
CA HIS A 149 -12.59 -1.34 -0.42
C HIS A 149 -13.27 -0.24 -1.25
N LEU A 150 -14.60 -0.30 -1.45
CA LEU A 150 -15.37 0.77 -2.10
C LEU A 150 -15.33 2.06 -1.27
N GLN A 151 -15.43 1.97 0.05
CA GLN A 151 -15.30 3.12 0.94
C GLN A 151 -13.88 3.72 0.83
N ALA A 152 -12.83 2.91 0.77
CA ALA A 152 -11.48 3.40 0.53
C ALA A 152 -11.36 4.15 -0.80
N ALA A 153 -11.97 3.62 -1.88
CA ALA A 153 -11.99 4.29 -3.18
C ALA A 153 -12.78 5.62 -3.15
N GLU A 154 -13.92 5.66 -2.46
CA GLU A 154 -14.69 6.89 -2.23
C GLU A 154 -13.87 7.94 -1.49
N LEU A 155 -13.12 7.54 -0.45
CA LEU A 155 -12.20 8.41 0.28
C LEU A 155 -11.08 8.96 -0.61
N MET A 156 -10.68 8.22 -1.66
CA MET A 156 -9.73 8.69 -2.68
C MET A 156 -10.38 9.63 -3.71
N GLY A 157 -11.68 9.91 -3.61
CA GLY A 157 -12.44 10.78 -4.51
C GLY A 157 -13.08 10.08 -5.70
N VAL A 158 -13.22 8.75 -5.68
CA VAL A 158 -13.91 7.99 -6.73
C VAL A 158 -15.41 7.94 -6.49
N ASP A 159 -16.21 8.17 -7.52
CA ASP A 159 -17.65 7.92 -7.45
C ASP A 159 -17.93 6.42 -7.53
N VAL A 160 -18.41 5.85 -6.43
CA VAL A 160 -18.71 4.41 -6.29
C VAL A 160 -20.21 4.09 -6.33
N ARG A 161 -21.06 5.08 -6.66
CA ARG A 161 -22.51 4.86 -6.71
C ARG A 161 -22.86 3.83 -7.77
N GLY A 162 -23.57 2.79 -7.36
CA GLY A 162 -23.98 1.69 -8.24
C GLY A 162 -22.88 0.67 -8.55
N ALA A 163 -21.70 0.78 -7.91
CA ALA A 163 -20.67 -0.25 -8.03
C ALA A 163 -21.14 -1.58 -7.44
N ALA A 164 -20.91 -2.68 -8.17
CA ALA A 164 -21.14 -4.01 -7.62
C ALA A 164 -20.01 -4.38 -6.64
N PRO A 165 -20.28 -5.16 -5.58
CA PRO A 165 -19.25 -5.61 -4.64
C PRO A 165 -18.04 -6.27 -5.32
N GLU A 166 -18.28 -7.09 -6.33
CA GLU A 166 -17.27 -7.77 -7.15
C GLU A 166 -16.30 -6.82 -7.88
N ASP A 167 -16.71 -5.58 -8.16
CA ASP A 167 -15.87 -4.57 -8.82
C ASP A 167 -14.97 -3.80 -7.83
N ALA A 168 -15.18 -3.96 -6.53
CA ALA A 168 -14.54 -3.15 -5.49
C ALA A 168 -13.01 -3.13 -5.58
N GLY A 169 -12.42 -4.30 -5.85
CA GLY A 169 -10.97 -4.45 -5.98
C GLY A 169 -10.41 -3.72 -7.20
N THR A 170 -11.08 -3.84 -8.34
CA THR A 170 -10.70 -3.15 -9.58
C THR A 170 -10.83 -1.64 -9.43
N ILE A 171 -11.94 -1.16 -8.85
CA ILE A 171 -12.19 0.27 -8.65
C ILE A 171 -11.12 0.92 -7.76
N LEU A 172 -10.77 0.28 -6.64
CA LEU A 172 -9.72 0.78 -5.75
C LEU A 172 -8.34 0.71 -6.41
N ALA A 173 -8.01 -0.41 -7.06
CA ALA A 173 -6.74 -0.59 -7.76
C ALA A 173 -6.55 0.47 -8.86
N ASP A 174 -7.59 0.77 -9.65
CA ASP A 174 -7.54 1.77 -10.70
C ASP A 174 -7.37 3.19 -10.15
N ALA A 175 -7.96 3.48 -8.98
CA ALA A 175 -7.73 4.75 -8.28
C ALA A 175 -6.27 4.95 -7.89
N ILE A 176 -5.64 3.89 -7.39
CA ILE A 176 -4.22 3.88 -7.04
C ILE A 176 -3.36 4.02 -8.31
N ILE A 177 -3.65 3.24 -9.36
CA ILE A 177 -2.93 3.27 -10.64
C ILE A 177 -2.98 4.66 -11.27
N ARG A 178 -4.11 5.38 -11.22
CA ARG A 178 -4.20 6.75 -11.73
C ARG A 178 -3.22 7.70 -11.02
N ILE A 179 -3.07 7.58 -9.70
CA ILE A 179 -2.08 8.37 -8.95
C ILE A 179 -0.66 7.93 -9.32
N MET A 180 -0.40 6.62 -9.40
CA MET A 180 0.90 6.08 -9.82
C MET A 180 1.34 6.62 -11.18
N GLN A 181 0.45 6.61 -12.18
CA GLN A 181 0.70 7.14 -13.52
C GLN A 181 1.02 8.64 -13.48
N ARG A 182 0.23 9.44 -12.74
CA ARG A 182 0.47 10.89 -12.58
C ARG A 182 1.80 11.20 -11.93
N LEU A 183 2.22 10.39 -10.97
CA LEU A 183 3.50 10.56 -10.28
C LEU A 183 4.69 9.95 -11.03
N GLY A 184 4.46 9.31 -12.18
CA GLY A 184 5.51 8.70 -12.98
C GLY A 184 6.14 7.48 -12.31
N MET A 185 5.34 6.69 -11.59
CA MET A 185 5.80 5.41 -11.04
C MET A 185 6.04 4.38 -12.16
N PRO A 186 6.97 3.43 -11.96
CA PRO A 186 7.13 2.29 -12.85
C PRO A 186 5.83 1.48 -12.99
N ASN A 187 5.66 0.86 -14.15
CA ASN A 187 4.49 0.04 -14.44
C ASN A 187 4.68 -1.41 -13.95
N GLY A 188 4.40 -1.61 -12.66
CA GLY A 188 4.55 -2.92 -12.03
C GLY A 188 6.00 -3.37 -11.88
N LEU A 189 6.19 -4.59 -11.39
CA LEU A 189 7.50 -5.13 -11.02
C LEU A 189 8.41 -5.37 -12.25
N SER A 190 7.84 -5.61 -13.43
CA SER A 190 8.62 -5.76 -14.67
C SER A 190 9.42 -4.50 -14.99
N ALA A 191 8.85 -3.33 -14.72
CA ALA A 191 9.48 -2.03 -15.01
C ALA A 191 10.68 -1.73 -14.10
N ILE A 192 10.86 -2.49 -13.02
CA ILE A 192 12.05 -2.41 -12.14
C ILE A 192 12.95 -3.65 -12.25
N GLY A 193 12.77 -4.47 -13.29
CA GLY A 193 13.71 -5.55 -13.66
C GLY A 193 13.42 -6.93 -13.06
N TYR A 194 12.24 -7.13 -12.46
CA TYR A 194 11.77 -8.47 -12.08
C TYR A 194 11.14 -9.20 -13.27
N THR A 195 11.24 -10.52 -13.28
CA THR A 195 10.60 -11.41 -14.26
C THR A 195 9.72 -12.45 -13.54
N PRO A 196 8.85 -13.19 -14.25
CA PRO A 196 8.09 -14.29 -13.64
C PRO A 196 8.97 -15.35 -12.95
N ASP A 197 10.22 -15.52 -13.40
CA ASP A 197 11.17 -16.48 -12.80
C ASP A 197 11.62 -16.06 -11.39
N ASP A 198 11.45 -14.78 -11.03
CA ASP A 198 11.79 -14.27 -9.70
C ASP A 198 10.70 -14.53 -8.65
N ILE A 199 9.49 -14.89 -9.07
CA ILE A 199 8.31 -14.93 -8.19
C ILE A 199 8.49 -15.90 -7.04
N ASP A 200 9.11 -17.06 -7.26
CA ASP A 200 9.35 -18.05 -6.22
C ASP A 200 10.23 -17.47 -5.10
N ALA A 201 11.26 -16.71 -5.47
CA ALA A 201 12.13 -16.03 -4.52
C ALA A 201 11.39 -14.89 -3.79
N LEU A 202 10.57 -14.11 -4.50
CA LEU A 202 9.76 -13.05 -3.90
C LEU A 202 8.73 -13.60 -2.89
N VAL A 203 8.08 -14.71 -3.22
CA VAL A 203 7.17 -15.43 -2.30
C VAL A 203 7.94 -15.92 -1.09
N ALA A 204 9.09 -16.60 -1.30
CA ALA A 204 9.92 -17.11 -0.21
C ALA A 204 10.43 -15.99 0.72
N GLY A 205 10.71 -14.80 0.20
CA GLY A 205 11.09 -13.63 1.00
C GLY A 205 9.93 -12.92 1.70
N THR A 206 8.68 -13.13 1.23
CA THR A 206 7.47 -12.55 1.84
C THR A 206 6.96 -13.38 3.01
N LEU A 207 6.98 -14.72 2.91
CA LEU A 207 6.42 -15.63 3.93
C LEU A 207 6.97 -15.43 5.36
N PRO A 208 8.26 -15.09 5.58
CA PRO A 208 8.79 -14.80 6.90
C PRO A 208 8.18 -13.55 7.58
N GLN A 209 7.55 -12.66 6.82
CA GLN A 209 7.03 -11.36 7.28
C GLN A 209 5.68 -11.51 8.02
N ARG A 210 5.57 -12.52 8.89
CA ARG A 210 4.33 -13.01 9.50
C ARG A 210 3.54 -11.94 10.24
N ALA A 211 4.23 -11.01 10.93
CA ALA A 211 3.58 -9.94 11.67
C ALA A 211 2.79 -8.98 10.77
N VAL A 212 3.28 -8.75 9.56
CA VAL A 212 2.69 -7.84 8.57
C VAL A 212 1.66 -8.59 7.73
N ILE A 213 2.03 -9.71 7.09
CA ILE A 213 1.09 -10.45 6.23
C ILE A 213 -0.10 -11.05 7.01
N GLY A 214 0.06 -11.30 8.31
CA GLY A 214 -1.00 -11.75 9.20
C GLY A 214 -2.10 -10.72 9.46
N LEU A 215 -1.89 -9.45 9.09
CA LEU A 215 -2.89 -8.39 9.15
C LEU A 215 -3.74 -8.28 7.87
N SER A 216 -3.49 -9.12 6.86
CA SER A 216 -4.36 -9.23 5.69
C SER A 216 -5.81 -9.53 6.10
N PRO A 217 -6.83 -8.89 5.49
CA PRO A 217 -8.23 -9.12 5.83
C PRO A 217 -8.73 -10.53 5.52
N ARG A 218 -7.97 -11.30 4.73
CA ARG A 218 -8.15 -12.73 4.50
C ARG A 218 -6.81 -13.47 4.57
N PRO A 219 -6.78 -14.74 5.03
CA PRO A 219 -5.58 -15.56 5.06
C PRO A 219 -4.94 -15.67 3.67
N VAL A 220 -3.61 -15.63 3.64
CA VAL A 220 -2.82 -15.69 2.40
C VAL A 220 -1.95 -16.94 2.40
N THR A 221 -1.92 -17.66 1.27
CA THR A 221 -1.04 -18.80 1.03
C THR A 221 0.13 -18.43 0.11
N ALA A 222 1.09 -19.34 -0.07
CA ALA A 222 2.17 -19.15 -1.04
C ALA A 222 1.64 -19.04 -2.49
N ASP A 223 0.60 -19.81 -2.83
CA ASP A 223 -0.03 -19.78 -4.14
C ASP A 223 -0.80 -18.46 -4.36
N ASP A 224 -1.44 -17.93 -3.31
CA ASP A 224 -2.04 -16.60 -3.36
C ASP A 224 -0.98 -15.52 -3.61
N LEU A 225 0.15 -15.54 -2.87
CA LEU A 225 1.24 -14.60 -3.08
C LEU A 225 1.80 -14.68 -4.50
N ARG A 226 1.95 -15.91 -5.04
CA ARG A 226 2.36 -16.12 -6.43
C ARG A 226 1.39 -15.44 -7.41
N ALA A 227 0.09 -15.63 -7.22
CA ALA A 227 -0.93 -15.01 -8.06
C ALA A 227 -0.90 -13.47 -7.97
N ILE A 228 -0.74 -12.93 -6.77
CA ILE A 228 -0.63 -11.48 -6.55
C ILE A 228 0.64 -10.92 -7.20
N PHE A 229 1.79 -11.58 -7.06
CA PHE A 229 3.03 -11.15 -7.74
C PHE A 229 2.91 -11.19 -9.26
N LEU A 230 2.25 -12.23 -9.82
CA LEU A 230 1.96 -12.30 -11.25
C LEU A 230 1.11 -11.12 -11.73
N ASP A 231 0.05 -10.77 -11.00
CA ASP A 231 -0.79 -9.61 -11.31
C ASP A 231 -0.02 -8.28 -11.15
N ALA A 232 0.92 -8.22 -10.20
CA ALA A 232 1.77 -7.04 -9.95
C ALA A 232 2.86 -6.83 -11.00
N MET A 233 3.08 -7.77 -11.93
CA MET A 233 4.14 -7.66 -12.94
C MET A 233 3.92 -6.47 -13.87
N ARG A 234 2.67 -6.16 -14.23
CA ARG A 234 2.31 -5.09 -15.16
C ARG A 234 0.84 -4.68 -15.02
N TYR A 235 0.56 -3.38 -15.02
CA TYR A 235 -0.79 -2.84 -14.85
C TYR A 235 -1.33 -2.09 -16.09
N TRP A 236 -0.46 -1.44 -16.88
CA TRP A 236 -0.84 -0.69 -18.09
C TRP A 236 0.08 -0.89 -19.31
#